data_AF-A0A3M1C4Z8-F1
#
_entry.id   AF-A0A3M1C4Z8-F1
#
_cell.length_a   1.000
_cell.length_b   1.000
_cell.length_c   1.000
_cell.angle_alpha   90.00
_cell.angle_beta   90.00
_cell.angle_gamma   90.00
#
_symmetry.space_group_name_H-M   'P 1'
#
loop_
_entity.id
_entity.type
_entity.pdbx_description
1 polymer ?
#
loop_
_entity_poly.entity_id
_entity_poly.type
_entity_poly.pdbx_seq_one_letter_code
_entity_poly.pdbx_strand_id
1 'polypeptide(L)'
;MNKVYTNFILPYRHSSVRLNVLGFSQGAATLVRWLSQSNVQVDKLILWGAVFPPDMQKEEHLKILKNYQWYYFIGENDEFISNEEKTNQKKFFKQHAFNIKWIEYKGQHALNTSILLSHINDDHQE
;
A
#
# COMPACT_ATOMS: atom_id res chain seq x y z
N MET A 1 -8.10 7.71 11.18
CA MET A 1 -8.37 6.41 10.54
C MET A 1 -9.17 5.44 11.44
N ASN A 2 -8.73 5.11 12.66
CA ASN A 2 -9.45 4.16 13.54
C ASN A 2 -10.95 4.46 13.72
N LYS A 3 -11.34 5.70 14.06
CA LYS A 3 -12.76 6.06 14.23
C LYS A 3 -13.61 5.80 12.98
N VAL A 4 -13.04 6.04 11.78
CA VAL A 4 -13.74 5.77 10.51
C VAL A 4 -13.93 4.27 10.34
N TYR A 5 -12.86 3.49 10.54
CA TYR A 5 -12.93 2.03 10.48
C TYR A 5 -13.95 1.46 11.45
N THR A 6 -13.85 1.80 12.74
CA THR A 6 -14.71 1.23 13.79
C THR A 6 -16.17 1.60 13.62
N ASN A 7 -16.48 2.83 13.20
CA ASN A 7 -17.87 3.31 13.18
C ASN A 7 -18.58 3.07 11.84
N PHE A 8 -17.83 2.98 10.73
CA PHE A 8 -18.44 2.95 9.39
C PHE A 8 -18.07 1.72 8.57
N ILE A 9 -16.99 1.01 8.91
CA ILE A 9 -16.53 -0.15 8.15
C ILE A 9 -16.78 -1.45 8.92
N LEU A 10 -16.28 -1.52 10.16
CA LEU A 10 -16.38 -2.70 11.01
C LEU A 10 -17.82 -3.20 11.21
N PRO A 11 -18.85 -2.33 11.40
CA PRO A 11 -20.23 -2.81 11.59
C PRO A 11 -20.80 -3.55 10.37
N TYR A 12 -20.25 -3.32 9.19
CA TYR A 12 -20.67 -3.94 7.93
C TYR A 12 -19.66 -4.97 7.43
N ARG A 13 -18.62 -5.26 8.21
CA ARG A 13 -17.57 -6.19 7.81
C ARG A 13 -18.00 -7.63 8.06
N HIS A 14 -18.50 -8.27 7.00
CA HIS A 14 -18.74 -9.70 6.94
C HIS A 14 -17.73 -10.38 6.00
N SER A 15 -17.63 -11.70 6.05
CA SER A 15 -16.63 -12.48 5.30
C SER A 15 -16.69 -12.31 3.78
N SER A 16 -17.81 -11.82 3.23
CA SER A 16 -17.97 -11.54 1.80
C SER A 16 -17.51 -10.15 1.36
N VAL A 17 -17.14 -9.26 2.30
CA VAL A 17 -16.76 -7.87 1.99
C VAL A 17 -15.26 -7.69 2.09
N ARG A 18 -14.63 -7.36 0.96
CA ARG A 18 -13.20 -7.01 0.89
C ARG A 18 -12.98 -5.55 1.24
N LEU A 19 -12.07 -5.27 2.16
CA LEU A 19 -11.56 -3.92 2.47
C LEU A 19 -10.16 -3.75 1.86
N ASN A 20 -10.11 -3.00 0.76
CA ASN A 20 -8.86 -2.53 0.17
C ASN A 20 -8.62 -1.09 0.62
N VAL A 21 -7.38 -0.76 0.96
CA VAL A 21 -7.01 0.59 1.40
C VAL A 21 -5.94 1.16 0.49
N LEU A 22 -6.11 2.43 0.11
CA LEU A 22 -5.20 3.15 -0.77
C LEU A 22 -4.71 4.41 -0.08
N GLY A 23 -3.39 4.61 -0.11
CA GLY A 23 -2.75 5.86 0.29
C GLY A 23 -1.99 6.45 -0.89
N PHE A 24 -2.31 7.70 -1.23
CA PHE A 24 -1.63 8.45 -2.29
C PHE A 24 -0.64 9.44 -1.67
N SER A 25 0.58 9.51 -2.20
CA SER A 25 1.62 10.44 -1.77
C SER A 25 1.83 10.36 -0.24
N GLN A 26 1.74 11.46 0.51
CA GLN A 26 1.84 11.43 1.97
C GLN A 26 0.76 10.58 2.66
N GLY A 27 -0.41 10.40 2.02
CA GLY A 27 -1.47 9.50 2.51
C GLY A 27 -1.01 8.05 2.63
N ALA A 28 -0.05 7.61 1.80
CA ALA A 28 0.58 6.29 1.89
C ALA A 28 1.33 6.12 3.22
N ALA A 29 2.15 7.09 3.60
CA ALA A 29 2.90 7.04 4.86
C ALA A 29 1.95 7.02 6.07
N THR A 30 0.88 7.82 6.02
CA THR A 30 -0.19 7.80 7.03
C THR A 30 -0.86 6.42 7.12
N LEU A 31 -1.16 5.80 5.98
CA LEU A 31 -1.80 4.50 5.91
C LEU A 31 -0.92 3.40 6.51
N VAL A 32 0.38 3.38 6.16
CA VAL A 32 1.35 2.42 6.72
C VAL A 32 1.47 2.58 8.23
N ARG A 33 1.63 3.81 8.75
CA ARG A 33 1.71 4.07 10.19
C ARG A 33 0.45 3.63 10.93
N TRP A 34 -0.71 3.85 10.33
CA TRP A 34 -1.97 3.43 10.93
C TRP A 34 -2.09 1.90 11.00
N LEU A 35 -1.74 1.19 9.94
CA LEU A 35 -1.81 -0.28 9.91
C LEU A 35 -0.75 -0.92 10.82
N SER A 36 0.46 -0.37 10.89
CA SER A 36 1.51 -0.89 11.77
C SER A 36 1.22 -0.71 13.27
N GLN A 37 0.26 0.16 13.61
CA GLN A 37 -0.13 0.51 14.98
C GLN A 37 -1.58 0.12 15.31
N SER A 38 -2.26 -0.63 14.44
CA SER A 38 -3.63 -1.07 14.68
C SER A 38 -3.81 -2.56 14.41
N ASN A 39 -4.92 -3.12 14.90
CA ASN A 39 -5.32 -4.51 14.62
C ASN A 39 -6.24 -4.61 13.40
N VAL A 40 -6.22 -3.61 12.51
CA VAL A 40 -7.09 -3.57 11.34
C VAL A 40 -6.54 -4.50 10.27
N GLN A 41 -7.33 -5.49 9.89
CA GLN A 41 -7.04 -6.34 8.74
C GLN A 41 -7.58 -5.70 7.47
N VAL A 42 -6.82 -5.80 6.39
CA VAL A 42 -7.22 -5.32 5.06
C VAL A 42 -6.83 -6.39 4.05
N ASP A 43 -7.58 -6.49 2.98
CA ASP A 43 -7.37 -7.48 1.93
C ASP A 43 -6.19 -7.04 1.05
N LYS A 44 -6.14 -5.75 0.68
CA LYS A 44 -5.03 -5.16 -0.08
C LYS A 44 -4.60 -3.83 0.53
N LEU A 45 -3.29 -3.66 0.68
CA LEU A 45 -2.64 -2.39 1.02
C LEU A 45 -2.01 -1.82 -0.25
N ILE A 46 -2.54 -0.67 -0.70
CA ILE A 46 -2.13 -0.03 -1.94
C ILE A 46 -1.42 1.29 -1.61
N LEU A 47 -0.15 1.38 -1.96
CA LEU A 47 0.61 2.63 -1.92
C LEU A 47 0.77 3.17 -3.34
N TRP A 48 0.53 4.47 -3.51
CA TRP A 48 0.63 5.13 -4.81
C TRP A 48 1.49 6.37 -4.74
N GLY A 49 2.52 6.43 -5.57
CA GLY A 49 3.41 7.59 -5.69
C GLY A 49 4.00 7.97 -4.34
N ALA A 50 4.54 7.01 -3.60
CA ALA A 50 5.02 7.25 -2.24
C ALA A 50 6.40 6.67 -1.99
N VAL A 51 7.00 7.11 -0.88
CA VAL A 51 8.18 6.51 -0.27
C VAL A 51 7.74 5.83 1.02
N PHE A 52 8.25 4.62 1.26
CA PHE A 52 7.97 3.89 2.49
C PHE A 52 8.49 4.68 3.70
N PRO A 53 7.66 4.94 4.73
CA PRO A 53 8.05 5.79 5.85
C PRO A 53 9.27 5.21 6.61
N PRO A 54 10.39 5.95 6.71
CA PRO A 54 11.62 5.45 7.35
C PRO A 54 11.42 5.05 8.82
N ASP A 55 10.55 5.74 9.54
CA ASP A 55 10.21 5.45 10.93
C ASP A 55 9.53 4.08 11.11
N MET A 56 8.96 3.51 10.04
CA MET A 56 8.30 2.19 10.04
C MET A 56 9.25 1.05 9.64
N GLN A 57 10.54 1.31 9.48
CA GLN A 57 11.55 0.29 9.13
C GLN A 57 12.03 -0.54 10.33
N LYS A 58 11.51 -0.27 11.54
CA LYS A 58 11.81 -1.08 12.73
C LYS A 58 11.17 -2.47 12.63
N GLU A 59 11.90 -3.48 13.10
CA GLU A 59 11.51 -4.90 12.98
C GLU A 59 10.11 -5.20 13.54
N GLU A 60 9.72 -4.56 14.64
CA GLU A 60 8.39 -4.69 15.25
C GLU A 60 7.25 -4.29 14.29
N HIS A 61 7.43 -3.21 13.52
CA HIS A 61 6.46 -2.75 12.54
C HIS A 61 6.48 -3.63 11.29
N LEU A 62 7.68 -4.02 10.83
CA LEU A 62 7.83 -4.87 9.65
C LEU A 62 7.14 -6.22 9.82
N LYS A 63 7.22 -6.83 11.00
CA LYS A 63 6.51 -8.09 11.31
C LYS A 63 5.00 -7.99 11.11
N ILE A 64 4.39 -6.87 11.52
CA ILE A 64 2.95 -6.64 11.33
C ILE A 64 2.66 -6.40 9.85
N LEU A 65 3.44 -5.51 9.23
CA LEU A 65 3.23 -5.04 7.87
C LEU A 65 3.42 -6.12 6.80
N LYS A 66 4.25 -7.14 7.04
CA LYS A 66 4.45 -8.26 6.11
C LYS A 66 3.21 -9.14 5.92
N ASN A 67 2.24 -9.08 6.82
CA ASN A 67 1.02 -9.90 6.73
C ASN A 67 0.01 -9.38 5.69
N TYR A 68 0.22 -8.16 5.16
CA TYR A 68 -0.67 -7.59 4.15
C TYR A 68 -0.23 -7.97 2.74
N GLN A 69 -1.19 -7.99 1.82
CA GLN A 69 -0.90 -8.05 0.38
C GLN A 69 -0.62 -6.64 -0.14
N TRP A 70 0.64 -6.37 -0.50
CA TRP A 70 1.09 -5.05 -0.94
C TRP A 70 0.97 -4.86 -2.45
N TYR A 71 0.45 -3.70 -2.84
CA TYR A 71 0.57 -3.15 -4.18
C TYR A 71 1.26 -1.80 -4.08
N TYR A 72 2.34 -1.62 -4.84
CA TYR A 72 3.14 -0.40 -4.82
C TYR A 72 3.19 0.18 -6.23
N PHE A 73 2.49 1.29 -6.46
CA PHE A 73 2.40 1.96 -7.75
C PHE A 73 3.30 3.19 -7.77
N ILE A 74 4.15 3.32 -8.78
CA ILE A 74 4.99 4.52 -8.99
C ILE A 74 5.00 4.90 -10.47
N GLY A 75 4.85 6.20 -10.76
CA GLY A 75 4.99 6.71 -12.12
C GLY A 75 6.45 6.63 -12.58
N GLU A 76 6.67 6.21 -13.83
CA GLU A 76 8.01 6.22 -14.44
C GLU A 76 8.64 7.63 -14.40
N ASN A 77 7.82 8.66 -14.61
CA ASN A 77 8.21 10.07 -14.62
C ASN A 77 7.69 10.83 -13.39
N ASP A 78 7.54 10.15 -12.25
CA ASP A 78 7.16 10.79 -10.98
C ASP A 78 8.23 11.82 -10.56
N GLU A 79 7.86 13.10 -10.51
CA GLU A 79 8.79 14.20 -10.23
C GLU A 79 9.25 14.27 -8.77
N PHE A 80 8.63 13.51 -7.86
CA PHE A 80 8.99 13.47 -6.44
C PHE A 80 9.76 12.21 -6.03
N ILE A 81 9.83 11.20 -6.91
CA ILE A 81 10.47 9.92 -6.60
C ILE A 81 11.51 9.58 -7.67
N SER A 82 12.78 9.75 -7.31
CA SER A 82 13.90 9.44 -8.19
C SER A 82 14.04 7.93 -8.46
N ASN A 83 14.72 7.57 -9.55
CA ASN A 83 15.02 6.17 -9.87
C ASN A 83 15.93 5.50 -8.82
N GLU A 84 16.81 6.29 -8.17
CA GLU A 84 17.60 5.83 -7.04
C GLU A 84 16.68 5.45 -5.87
N GLU A 85 15.72 6.30 -5.53
CA GLU A 85 14.78 6.03 -4.44
C GLU A 85 13.91 4.80 -4.74
N LYS A 86 13.43 4.64 -5.99
CA LYS A 86 12.73 3.41 -6.43
C LYS A 86 13.59 2.17 -6.19
N THR A 87 14.86 2.23 -6.55
CA THR A 87 15.82 1.13 -6.40
C THR A 87 16.07 0.79 -4.92
N ASN A 88 16.26 1.81 -4.09
CA ASN A 88 16.46 1.67 -2.65
C ASN A 88 15.26 1.01 -1.98
N GLN A 89 14.05 1.43 -2.32
CA GLN A 89 12.82 0.82 -1.79
C GLN A 89 12.64 -0.63 -2.24
N LYS A 90 12.85 -0.95 -3.52
CA LYS A 90 12.82 -2.35 -4.01
C LYS A 90 13.81 -3.22 -3.25
N LYS A 91 15.03 -2.72 -3.04
CA LYS A 91 16.07 -3.43 -2.29
C LYS A 91 15.64 -3.65 -0.84
N PHE A 92 15.12 -2.62 -0.18
CA PHE A 92 14.61 -2.70 1.19
C PHE A 92 13.54 -3.78 1.33
N PHE A 93 12.51 -3.77 0.49
CA PHE A 93 11.43 -4.76 0.56
C PHE A 93 11.91 -6.19 0.27
N LYS A 94 12.81 -6.35 -0.71
CA LYS A 94 13.44 -7.63 -1.00
C LYS A 94 14.26 -8.16 0.17
N GLN A 95 15.09 -7.31 0.79
CA GLN A 95 15.92 -7.66 1.94
C GLN A 95 15.10 -8.13 3.14
N HIS A 96 13.93 -7.53 3.35
CA HIS A 96 13.02 -7.88 4.43
C HIS A 96 11.97 -8.93 4.03
N ALA A 97 12.08 -9.53 2.84
CA ALA A 97 11.17 -10.57 2.34
C ALA A 97 9.69 -10.16 2.35
N PHE A 98 9.37 -8.92 1.96
CA PHE A 98 7.98 -8.51 1.74
C PHE A 98 7.45 -9.11 0.43
N ASN A 99 6.21 -9.57 0.45
CA ASN A 99 5.47 -9.93 -0.76
C ASN A 99 4.81 -8.68 -1.36
N ILE A 100 5.53 -7.98 -2.24
CA ILE A 100 5.06 -6.75 -2.88
C ILE A 100 4.86 -6.96 -4.38
N LYS A 101 3.65 -6.64 -4.85
CA LYS A 101 3.41 -6.38 -6.28
C LYS A 101 3.88 -4.95 -6.57
N TRP A 102 5.03 -4.81 -7.19
CA TRP A 102 5.59 -3.52 -7.59
C TRP A 102 5.18 -3.19 -9.03
N ILE A 103 4.51 -2.04 -9.23
CA ILE A 103 3.95 -1.60 -10.51
C ILE A 103 4.54 -0.24 -10.86
N GLU A 104 5.33 -0.20 -11.93
CA GLU A 104 5.70 1.04 -12.58
C GLU A 104 4.81 1.25 -13.80
N TYR A 105 4.35 2.48 -14.00
CA TYR A 105 3.48 2.82 -15.12
C TYR A 105 3.91 4.12 -15.77
N LYS A 106 3.61 4.25 -17.07
CA LYS A 106 3.83 5.49 -17.83
C LYS A 106 2.95 6.60 -17.26
N GLY A 107 3.53 7.46 -16.43
CA GLY A 107 2.83 8.55 -15.76
C GLY A 107 3.74 9.35 -14.83
N GLN A 108 3.17 10.40 -14.24
CA GLN A 108 3.80 11.32 -13.28
C GLN A 108 3.29 11.06 -11.85
N HIS A 109 3.42 12.02 -10.94
CA HIS A 109 2.87 11.95 -9.59
C HIS A 109 1.34 12.15 -9.54
N ALA A 110 0.58 11.27 -10.19
CA ALA A 110 -0.88 11.37 -10.23
C ALA A 110 -1.54 9.99 -10.16
N LEU A 111 -2.69 9.91 -9.49
CA LEU A 111 -3.46 8.67 -9.45
C LEU A 111 -4.13 8.42 -10.81
N ASN A 112 -3.93 7.21 -11.35
CA ASN A 112 -4.58 6.76 -12.57
C ASN A 112 -5.52 5.59 -12.26
N THR A 113 -6.82 5.86 -12.26
CA THR A 113 -7.85 4.88 -11.91
C THR A 113 -7.85 3.68 -12.84
N SER A 114 -7.62 3.86 -14.13
CA SER A 114 -7.60 2.76 -15.10
C SER A 114 -6.45 1.79 -14.81
N ILE A 115 -5.26 2.32 -14.53
CA ILE A 115 -4.10 1.51 -14.13
C ILE A 115 -4.32 0.83 -12.79
N LEU A 116 -4.93 1.54 -11.82
CA LEU A 116 -5.27 0.94 -10.54
C LEU A 116 -6.18 -0.29 -10.73
N LEU A 117 -7.32 -0.10 -11.39
CA LEU A 117 -8.32 -1.13 -11.60
C LEU A 117 -7.80 -2.32 -12.40
N SER A 118 -6.91 -2.11 -13.37
CA SER A 118 -6.33 -3.19 -14.17
C SER A 118 -5.42 -4.14 -13.39
N HIS A 119 -5.00 -3.78 -12.18
CA HIS A 119 -4.10 -4.59 -11.35
C HIS A 119 -4.75 -5.11 -10.07
N ILE A 120 -5.83 -4.46 -9.60
CA ILE A 120 -6.47 -4.83 -8.32
C ILE A 120 -7.74 -5.67 -8.49
N ASN A 121 -8.29 -5.77 -9.69
CA ASN A 121 -9.54 -6.49 -9.97
C ASN A 121 -9.36 -7.98 -10.31
N ASP A 122 -8.14 -8.53 -10.24
CA ASP A 122 -7.80 -9.91 -10.63
C ASP A 122 -8.49 -11.03 -9.81
N ASP A 123 -9.34 -10.70 -8.83
CA ASP A 123 -9.97 -11.67 -7.93
C ASP A 123 -11.47 -11.91 -8.29
N HIS A 124 -11.84 -11.84 -9.57
CA HIS A 124 -13.18 -12.19 -10.08
C HIS A 124 -13.19 -13.48 -10.92
N GLN A 125 -12.17 -14.33 -10.80
CA GLN A 125 -12.21 -15.69 -11.32
C GLN A 125 -12.09 -16.68 -10.17
N GLU A 126 -13.23 -17.00 -9.57
CA GLU A 126 -13.59 -18.31 -9.02
C GLU A 126 -15.11 -18.38 -8.87
#